data_AF-A0A093Q978-F1
#
_entry.id   AF-A0A093Q978-F1
#
_cell.length_a   1.000
_cell.length_b   1.000
_cell.length_c   1.000
_cell.angle_alpha   90.00
_cell.angle_beta   90.00
_cell.angle_gamma   90.00
#
_symmetry.space_group_name_H-M   'P 1'
#
loop_
_entity.id
_entity.type
_entity.pdbx_description
1 polymer ?
#
loop_
_entity_poly.entity_id
_entity_poly.type
_entity_poly.pdbx_seq_one_letter_code
_entity_poly.pdbx_strand_id
1 'polypeptide(L)'
;QCVLWKDNACCTANTSQEAHEDQSYLYNFNWDHCGAMPQKCKRHFIQDTCLYECSPNLGPWIDQADNTWRKERIRDVPLCQEDCEQWWEDCQDAVTCKVNWHKGWNWTSGTNQCPQGAMCQKFKFVFPTAAAPCETIWA
;
A
#
# COMPACT_ATOMS: atom_id res chain seq x y z
N GLN A 1 1.49 3.35 14.51
CA GLN A 1 0.15 3.20 13.94
C GLN A 1 -0.39 1.78 14.10
N CYS A 2 0.44 0.74 14.03
CA CYS A 2 -0.01 -0.66 14.22
C CYS A 2 -0.42 -1.04 15.66
N VAL A 3 -0.52 -0.08 16.58
CA VAL A 3 -0.83 -0.34 18.01
C VAL A 3 -2.24 -0.93 18.21
N LEU A 4 -3.13 -0.78 17.24
CA LEU A 4 -4.48 -1.34 17.26
C LEU A 4 -4.49 -2.88 17.36
N TRP A 5 -3.42 -3.53 16.91
CA TRP A 5 -3.28 -5.00 16.94
C TRP A 5 -2.40 -5.50 18.10
N LYS A 6 -2.02 -4.64 19.06
CA LYS A 6 -1.06 -5.00 20.13
C LYS A 6 -1.47 -6.25 20.94
N ASP A 7 -2.78 -6.46 21.12
CA ASP A 7 -3.32 -7.52 21.99
C ASP A 7 -3.51 -8.85 21.22
N ASN A 8 -3.62 -8.78 19.88
CA ASN A 8 -3.74 -9.94 19.00
C ASN A 8 -3.30 -9.57 17.58
N ALA A 9 -2.08 -9.97 17.20
CA ALA A 9 -1.44 -9.58 15.94
C ALA A 9 -0.81 -10.79 15.22
N CYS A 10 -0.80 -10.75 13.89
CA CYS A 10 0.01 -11.62 13.04
C CYS A 10 1.45 -11.09 12.83
N CYS A 11 1.68 -9.80 13.06
CA CYS A 11 2.96 -9.16 12.86
C CYS A 11 3.85 -9.20 14.12
N THR A 12 5.15 -9.00 13.92
CA THR A 12 6.12 -8.82 15.03
C THR A 12 6.31 -7.34 15.37
N ALA A 13 6.93 -7.06 16.51
CA ALA A 13 7.32 -5.69 16.86
C ALA A 13 8.25 -5.06 15.80
N ASN A 14 9.18 -5.84 15.23
CA ASN A 14 10.08 -5.40 14.17
C ASN A 14 9.31 -5.00 12.90
N THR A 15 8.41 -5.88 12.43
CA THR A 15 7.51 -5.60 11.31
C THR A 15 6.72 -4.30 11.52
N SER A 16 6.23 -4.09 12.74
CA SER A 16 5.45 -2.88 13.05
C SER A 16 6.28 -1.60 13.02
N GLN A 17 7.56 -1.64 13.37
CA GLN A 17 8.45 -0.47 13.28
C GLN A 17 8.72 -0.15 11.81
N GLU A 18 9.04 -1.19 11.04
CA GLU A 18 9.45 -1.08 9.64
C GLU A 18 8.31 -0.73 8.69
N ALA A 19 7.06 -0.97 9.10
CA ALA A 19 5.90 -0.43 8.40
C ALA A 19 5.87 1.11 8.36
N HIS A 20 6.65 1.81 9.21
CA HIS A 20 6.73 3.27 9.25
C HIS A 20 7.95 3.84 8.53
N GLU A 21 8.90 3.00 8.12
CA GLU A 21 10.13 3.40 7.45
C GLU A 21 9.97 3.40 5.93
N ASP A 22 10.59 4.37 5.26
CA ASP A 22 10.69 4.36 3.80
C ASP A 22 11.70 3.31 3.37
N GLN A 23 11.39 2.57 2.29
CA GLN A 23 12.29 1.55 1.75
C GLN A 23 12.71 0.50 2.81
N SER A 24 11.78 0.18 3.71
CA SER A 24 12.00 -0.78 4.79
C SER A 24 12.21 -2.20 4.27
N TYR A 25 12.74 -3.10 5.10
CA TYR A 25 13.04 -4.46 4.64
C TYR A 25 11.80 -5.25 4.21
N LEU A 26 10.59 -4.81 4.61
CA LEU A 26 9.34 -5.49 4.27
C LEU A 26 9.18 -5.62 2.75
N TYR A 27 9.38 -4.51 2.03
CA TYR A 27 9.10 -4.41 0.61
C TYR A 27 10.12 -3.60 -0.18
N ASN A 28 11.08 -2.97 0.50
CA ASN A 28 12.00 -1.98 -0.05
C ASN A 28 11.28 -0.89 -0.89
N PHE A 29 10.04 -0.57 -0.47
CA PHE A 29 9.13 0.26 -1.24
C PHE A 29 9.36 1.74 -0.96
N ASN A 30 9.55 2.50 -2.03
CA ASN A 30 9.66 3.94 -2.06
C ASN A 30 8.28 4.57 -2.30
N TRP A 31 7.73 5.16 -1.23
CA TRP A 31 6.50 5.94 -1.29
C TRP A 31 6.69 7.23 -2.10
N ASP A 32 7.92 7.75 -2.19
CA ASP A 32 8.28 9.01 -2.85
C ASP A 32 8.74 8.84 -4.31
N HIS A 33 8.25 7.82 -5.01
CA HIS A 33 8.65 7.48 -6.39
C HIS A 33 8.35 8.57 -7.43
N CYS A 34 7.52 9.57 -7.09
CA CYS A 34 7.22 10.75 -7.91
C CYS A 34 7.49 12.08 -7.16
N GLY A 35 8.32 12.04 -6.11
CA GLY A 35 8.54 13.15 -5.18
C GLY A 35 7.90 12.88 -3.81
N ALA A 36 8.16 13.76 -2.84
CA ALA A 36 7.75 13.57 -1.46
C ALA A 36 6.22 13.40 -1.32
N MET A 37 5.80 12.27 -0.77
CA MET A 37 4.40 11.97 -0.48
C MET A 37 3.91 12.84 0.69
N PRO A 38 2.73 13.49 0.58
CA PRO A 38 2.13 14.21 1.70
C PRO A 38 1.96 13.29 2.92
N GLN A 39 2.31 13.80 4.11
CA GLN A 39 2.29 12.99 5.34
C GLN A 39 0.92 12.38 5.65
N LYS A 40 -0.17 13.08 5.32
CA LYS A 40 -1.54 12.56 5.47
C LYS A 40 -1.79 11.37 4.56
N CYS A 41 -1.36 11.44 3.30
CA CYS A 41 -1.45 10.33 2.35
C CYS A 41 -0.62 9.13 2.81
N LYS A 42 0.65 9.37 3.19
CA LYS A 42 1.57 8.33 3.68
C LYS A 42 1.03 7.60 4.91
N ARG A 43 0.32 8.32 5.78
CA ARG A 43 -0.31 7.74 6.97
C ARG A 43 -1.23 6.56 6.62
N HIS A 44 -2.04 6.69 5.57
CA HIS A 44 -2.96 5.65 5.10
C HIS A 44 -2.22 4.43 4.58
N PHE A 45 -1.16 4.60 3.79
CA PHE A 45 -0.30 3.49 3.34
C PHE A 45 0.36 2.72 4.49
N ILE A 46 0.75 3.43 5.56
CA ILE A 46 1.27 2.78 6.78
C ILE A 46 0.14 2.01 7.49
N GLN A 47 -1.07 2.57 7.58
CA GLN A 47 -2.22 1.87 8.18
C GLN A 47 -2.64 0.63 7.40
N ASP A 48 -2.65 0.72 6.06
CA ASP A 48 -2.87 -0.39 5.14
C ASP A 48 -1.80 -1.49 5.33
N THR A 49 -0.53 -1.10 5.42
CA THR A 49 0.57 -2.05 5.73
C THR A 49 0.35 -2.71 7.10
N CYS A 50 -0.03 -1.95 8.14
CA CYS A 50 -0.33 -2.53 9.44
C CYS A 50 -1.54 -3.50 9.37
N LEU A 51 -2.59 -3.17 8.63
CA LEU A 51 -3.75 -4.05 8.45
C LEU A 51 -3.33 -5.36 7.79
N TYR A 52 -2.58 -5.26 6.69
CA TYR A 52 -2.08 -6.39 5.92
C TYR A 52 -1.17 -7.31 6.75
N GLU A 53 -0.22 -6.74 7.48
CA GLU A 53 0.77 -7.50 8.24
C GLU A 53 0.24 -8.02 9.59
N CYS A 54 -0.62 -7.25 10.25
CA CYS A 54 -0.96 -7.48 11.66
C CYS A 54 -2.35 -8.07 11.88
N SER A 55 -3.30 -7.89 10.96
CA SER A 55 -4.69 -8.29 11.22
C SER A 55 -4.89 -9.81 11.25
N PRO A 56 -5.34 -10.38 12.37
CA PRO A 56 -5.70 -11.80 12.45
C PRO A 56 -7.09 -12.09 11.88
N ASN A 57 -7.79 -11.07 11.36
CA ASN A 57 -9.19 -11.17 10.97
C ASN A 57 -9.42 -11.21 9.45
N LEU A 58 -8.35 -11.21 8.65
CA LEU A 58 -8.45 -11.24 7.19
C LEU A 58 -8.67 -12.65 6.60
N GLY A 59 -8.74 -13.68 7.46
CA GLY A 59 -8.92 -15.09 7.07
C GLY A 59 -9.98 -15.36 5.99
N PRO A 60 -11.19 -14.78 6.06
CA PRO A 60 -12.24 -14.99 5.05
C PRO A 60 -11.89 -14.56 3.62
N TRP A 61 -10.88 -13.70 3.45
CA TRP A 61 -10.47 -13.12 2.18
C TRP A 61 -9.12 -13.63 1.70
N ILE A 62 -8.54 -14.61 2.39
CA ILE A 62 -7.31 -15.28 1.96
C ILE A 62 -7.62 -16.14 0.74
N ASP A 63 -6.82 -15.92 -0.30
CA ASP A 63 -6.80 -16.69 -1.52
C ASP A 63 -5.38 -17.21 -1.80
N GLN A 64 -5.28 -18.34 -2.48
CA GLN A 64 -3.99 -18.95 -2.83
C GLN A 64 -3.27 -18.07 -3.85
N ALA A 65 -2.00 -17.78 -3.58
CA ALA A 65 -1.11 -17.05 -4.48
C ALA A 65 -0.01 -18.01 -4.95
N ASP A 66 0.10 -18.21 -6.26
CA ASP A 66 1.05 -19.16 -6.85
C ASP A 66 2.31 -18.41 -7.32
N ASN A 67 3.05 -17.83 -6.38
CA ASN A 67 4.28 -17.07 -6.65
C ASN A 67 5.38 -17.33 -5.62
N THR A 68 6.62 -17.02 -6.01
CA THR A 68 7.85 -17.52 -5.35
C THR A 68 8.07 -17.05 -3.90
N TRP A 69 7.33 -16.04 -3.45
CA TRP A 69 7.60 -15.32 -2.19
C TRP A 69 6.39 -15.24 -1.25
N ARG A 70 5.18 -15.62 -1.71
CA ARG A 70 3.96 -15.71 -0.90
C ARG A 70 3.11 -16.87 -1.40
N LYS A 71 2.60 -17.68 -0.47
CA LYS A 71 1.66 -18.78 -0.78
C LYS A 71 0.20 -18.32 -0.79
N GLU A 72 -0.06 -17.18 -0.15
CA GLU A 72 -1.38 -16.65 0.12
C GLU A 72 -1.38 -15.14 -0.10
N ARG A 73 -2.51 -14.60 -0.54
CA ARG A 73 -2.78 -13.16 -0.58
C ARG A 73 -4.20 -12.90 -0.15
N ILE A 74 -4.51 -11.68 0.26
CA ILE A 74 -5.88 -11.25 0.49
C ILE A 74 -6.47 -10.68 -0.81
N ARG A 75 -7.74 -10.98 -1.10
CA ARG A 75 -8.50 -10.38 -2.22
C ARG A 75 -9.87 -9.92 -1.75
N ASP A 76 -10.37 -8.84 -2.35
CA ASP A 76 -11.74 -8.35 -2.18
C ASP A 76 -12.12 -8.14 -0.70
N VAL A 77 -11.16 -7.64 0.09
CA VAL A 77 -11.40 -7.23 1.48
C VAL A 77 -12.36 -6.05 1.46
N PRO A 78 -13.51 -6.12 2.16
CA PRO A 78 -14.52 -5.08 2.16
C PRO A 78 -14.09 -3.96 3.10
N LEU A 79 -13.17 -3.12 2.62
CA LEU A 79 -12.82 -1.88 3.31
C LEU A 79 -14.08 -1.02 3.46
N CYS A 80 -14.26 -0.41 4.62
CA CYS A 80 -15.36 0.53 4.83
C CYS A 80 -15.24 1.70 3.85
N GLN A 81 -16.39 2.22 3.43
CA GLN A 81 -16.45 3.32 2.47
C GLN A 81 -15.68 4.54 2.98
N GLU A 82 -15.83 4.86 4.26
CA GLU A 82 -15.23 6.04 4.89
C GLU A 82 -13.70 5.96 4.93
N ASP A 83 -13.13 4.78 5.22
CA ASP A 83 -11.68 4.57 5.19
C ASP A 83 -11.12 4.79 3.78
N CYS A 84 -11.82 4.29 2.77
CA CYS A 84 -11.43 4.42 1.37
C CYS A 84 -11.56 5.86 0.85
N GLU A 85 -12.65 6.55 1.19
CA GLU A 85 -12.87 7.96 0.87
C GLU A 85 -11.84 8.88 1.53
N GLN A 86 -11.56 8.67 2.82
CA GLN A 86 -10.60 9.50 3.54
C GLN A 86 -9.17 9.30 3.02
N TRP A 87 -8.80 8.06 2.68
CA TRP A 87 -7.53 7.76 2.04
C TRP A 87 -7.39 8.52 0.72
N TRP A 88 -8.39 8.43 -0.16
CA TRP A 88 -8.36 9.13 -1.43
C TRP A 88 -8.31 10.66 -1.27
N GLU A 89 -9.08 11.23 -0.34
CA GLU A 89 -9.08 12.66 -0.06
C GLU A 89 -7.71 13.17 0.38
N ASP A 90 -7.08 12.50 1.35
CA ASP A 90 -5.77 12.88 1.89
C ASP A 90 -4.63 12.69 0.87
N CYS A 91 -4.85 11.91 -0.18
CA CYS A 91 -3.89 11.65 -1.24
C CYS A 91 -4.07 12.51 -2.49
N GLN A 92 -5.11 13.35 -2.63
CA GLN A 92 -5.39 14.06 -3.89
C GLN A 92 -4.22 14.88 -4.47
N ASP A 93 -3.39 15.47 -3.61
CA ASP A 93 -2.20 16.24 -3.99
C ASP A 93 -0.90 15.44 -4.04
N ALA A 94 -0.93 14.16 -3.63
CA ALA A 94 0.16 13.23 -3.89
C ALA A 94 0.32 13.01 -5.40
N VAL A 95 1.46 12.46 -5.79
CA VAL A 95 1.81 12.22 -7.19
C VAL A 95 2.20 10.77 -7.35
N THR A 96 1.73 10.12 -8.42
CA THR A 96 2.13 8.76 -8.78
C THR A 96 2.19 8.61 -10.29
N CYS A 97 2.84 7.55 -10.76
CA CYS A 97 2.98 7.23 -12.17
C CYS A 97 2.24 5.96 -12.57
N LYS A 98 1.57 5.28 -11.63
CA LYS A 98 0.97 3.96 -11.85
C LYS A 98 -0.34 3.81 -11.06
N VAL A 99 -1.27 3.04 -11.63
CA VAL A 99 -2.50 2.59 -10.98
C VAL A 99 -2.22 1.37 -10.11
N ASN A 100 -1.63 0.32 -10.68
CA ASN A 100 -1.28 -0.91 -9.97
C ASN A 100 0.15 -0.82 -9.41
N TRP A 101 0.28 -0.86 -8.09
CA TRP A 101 1.53 -0.76 -7.33
C TRP A 101 2.06 -2.13 -6.90
N HIS A 102 1.33 -3.21 -7.16
CA HIS A 102 1.81 -4.57 -6.89
C HIS A 102 2.83 -5.04 -7.95
N LYS A 103 2.75 -4.57 -9.20
CA LYS A 103 3.61 -5.04 -10.31
C LYS A 103 4.01 -3.95 -11.31
N GLY A 104 5.05 -4.25 -12.10
CA GLY A 104 5.49 -3.42 -13.22
C GLY A 104 6.22 -2.14 -12.80
N TRP A 105 6.90 -2.17 -11.65
CA TRP A 105 7.89 -1.17 -11.27
C TRP A 105 9.25 -1.47 -11.90
N ASN A 106 10.07 -0.44 -12.06
CA ASN A 106 11.49 -0.62 -12.35
C ASN A 106 12.27 -0.77 -11.04
N TRP A 107 12.95 -1.90 -10.85
CA TRP A 107 13.73 -2.22 -9.65
C TRP A 107 15.25 -2.23 -9.87
N THR A 108 15.76 -1.76 -11.02
CA THR A 108 17.20 -1.84 -11.35
C THR A 108 18.10 -1.10 -10.35
N SER A 109 17.57 -0.11 -9.64
CA SER A 109 18.28 0.64 -8.60
C SER A 109 18.21 0.00 -7.20
N GLY A 110 17.54 -1.14 -7.07
CA GLY A 110 17.23 -1.78 -5.79
C GLY A 110 15.88 -1.36 -5.19
N THR A 111 15.37 -0.17 -5.50
CA THR A 111 14.04 0.32 -5.07
C THR A 111 13.10 0.52 -6.25
N ASN A 112 11.79 0.58 -6.01
CA ASN A 112 10.81 0.82 -7.07
C ASN A 112 10.91 2.25 -7.61
N GLN A 113 11.02 2.32 -8.93
CA GLN A 113 10.97 3.55 -9.71
C GLN A 113 9.91 3.43 -10.80
N CYS A 114 9.39 4.58 -11.23
CA CYS A 114 8.48 4.63 -12.37
C CYS A 114 9.11 3.95 -13.60
N PRO A 115 8.38 3.05 -14.28
CA PRO A 115 8.87 2.41 -15.48
C PRO A 115 9.02 3.43 -16.62
N GLN A 116 9.83 3.08 -17.62
CA GLN A 116 10.09 3.95 -18.75
C GLN A 116 8.78 4.38 -19.45
N GLY A 117 8.64 5.69 -19.68
CA GLY A 117 7.46 6.28 -20.32
C GLY A 117 6.27 6.55 -19.37
N ALA A 118 6.32 6.09 -18.12
CA ALA A 118 5.30 6.45 -17.14
C ALA A 118 5.52 7.90 -16.65
N MET A 119 4.46 8.71 -16.70
CA MET A 119 4.51 10.10 -16.28
C MET A 119 3.92 10.26 -14.89
N CYS A 120 4.64 10.97 -14.01
CA CYS A 120 4.13 11.37 -12.70
C CYS A 120 2.96 12.35 -12.86
N GLN A 121 1.81 12.01 -12.28
CA GLN A 121 0.57 12.78 -12.33
C GLN A 121 -0.05 12.84 -10.93
N LYS A 122 -0.88 13.86 -10.66
CA LYS A 122 -1.59 13.94 -9.38
C LYS A 122 -2.41 12.67 -9.16
N PHE A 123 -2.44 12.19 -7.93
CA PHE A 123 -3.14 10.98 -7.51
C PHE A 123 -4.59 10.98 -8.00
N LYS A 124 -5.30 12.11 -7.88
CA LYS A 124 -6.68 12.27 -8.35
C LYS A 124 -6.90 12.10 -9.86
N PHE A 125 -5.86 12.26 -10.69
CA PHE A 125 -5.95 12.01 -12.13
C PHE A 125 -5.67 10.54 -12.47
N VAL A 126 -4.80 9.89 -11.70
CA VAL A 126 -4.51 8.46 -11.84
C VAL A 126 -5.66 7.62 -11.27
N PHE A 127 -6.26 8.08 -10.18
CA PHE A 127 -7.37 7.48 -9.47
C PHE A 127 -8.56 8.46 -9.39
N PRO A 128 -9.49 8.42 -10.37
CA PRO A 128 -10.54 9.44 -10.49
C PRO A 128 -11.63 9.41 -9.41
N THR A 129 -11.77 8.30 -8.67
CA THR A 129 -12.79 8.09 -7.63
C THR A 129 -12.16 7.50 -6.38
N ALA A 130 -12.84 7.64 -5.24
CA ALA A 130 -12.41 7.08 -3.96
C ALA A 130 -12.23 5.55 -3.99
N ALA A 131 -13.09 4.81 -4.70
CA ALA A 131 -12.98 3.36 -4.83
C ALA A 131 -11.75 2.92 -5.65
N ALA A 132 -11.34 3.72 -6.64
CA ALA A 132 -10.26 3.37 -7.55
C ALA A 132 -8.93 2.98 -6.87
N PRO A 133 -8.35 3.76 -5.93
CA PRO A 133 -7.12 3.35 -5.25
C PRO A 133 -7.33 2.08 -4.43
N CYS A 134 -8.42 1.98 -3.66
CA CYS A 134 -8.67 0.85 -2.75
C CYS A 134 -8.83 -0.49 -3.49
N GLU A 135 -9.40 -0.46 -4.69
CA GLU A 135 -9.65 -1.67 -5.49
C GLU A 135 -8.48 -2.06 -6.42
N THR A 136 -7.67 -1.09 -6.85
CA THR A 136 -6.72 -1.32 -7.95
C THR A 136 -5.25 -1.17 -7.57
N ILE A 137 -4.93 -0.52 -6.46
CA ILE A 137 -3.53 -0.23 -6.10
C ILE A 137 -2.74 -1.51 -5.79
N TRP A 138 -3.38 -2.52 -5.18
CA TRP A 138 -2.75 -3.77 -4.75
C TRP A 138 -3.15 -5.02 -5.55
N ALA A 139 -3.68 -4.85 -6.77
CA ALA A 139 -4.23 -5.94 -7.59
C ALA A 139 -3.20 -6.93 -8.19
#